data_AF-A0A0N8PVI4-F1
#
_entry.id   AF-A0A0N8PVI4-F1
#
_cell.length_a   1.000
_cell.length_b   1.000
_cell.length_c   1.000
_cell.angle_alpha   90.00
_cell.angle_beta   90.00
_cell.angle_gamma   90.00
#
_symmetry.space_group_name_H-M   'P 1'
#
loop_
_entity.id
_entity.type
_entity.pdbx_description
1 polymer ?
#
loop_
_entity_poly.entity_id
_entity_poly.type
_entity_poly.pdbx_seq_one_letter_code
_entity_poly.pdbx_strand_id
1 'polypeptide(L)'
;MKWKEPTFGPTPLLRSLMAANARRKAQSFDLEAEQKQLKLVYPEWAKEWLKKYKEAWYIAEASGDKEGMRKAKELADGLRDKLREMEKMPSWAQEQMQKQTVRWMEANEDGNVRAMKAAAEAGKGIREKLETIERIRKTSPQDAERLNDLTAKWYAANDKGMVDGKDMSLTPELVEAAKNNYSKEAQTIMAKYPLPMPKPVVPPIAPPANAGVKQPPQTGDRQAIGSIAEFKRKYGGIIQTNAQELGVDANVLAAVILVESSGSGFVDGKLKIRFENHQFVDRAGYKELFTWSSEARWKGHKFRESVKHEWKTVHTGSQMGEYAAFEFAKKLKESAAYEAISMGMGQIMGFNYKQAGYHSAREMFDDFNRGHEQQINGMIHFMRGYNGGKLLKALKNNDLRSFVTQYNGSGQVDTYTEKMEKAMESYRKAG
;
A
#
# COMPACT_ATOMS: atom_id res chain seq x y z
N MET A 1 -43.19 -29.60 -15.57
CA MET A 1 -42.34 -29.00 -14.53
C MET A 1 -41.58 -30.12 -13.82
N LYS A 2 -40.26 -30.20 -13.95
CA LYS A 2 -39.45 -31.09 -13.09
C LYS A 2 -39.25 -30.39 -11.76
N TRP A 3 -39.85 -30.92 -10.70
CA TRP A 3 -39.57 -30.52 -9.32
C TRP A 3 -38.08 -30.79 -9.02
N LYS A 4 -37.35 -29.77 -8.58
CA LYS A 4 -36.01 -29.93 -7.99
C LYS A 4 -36.19 -30.02 -6.48
N GLU A 5 -35.77 -31.13 -5.87
CA GLU A 5 -35.74 -31.26 -4.41
C GLU A 5 -34.72 -30.29 -3.79
N PRO A 6 -35.02 -29.71 -2.61
CA PRO A 6 -34.06 -28.92 -1.86
C PRO A 6 -33.04 -29.84 -1.20
N THR A 7 -31.76 -29.71 -1.56
CA THR A 7 -30.66 -30.41 -0.89
C THR A 7 -30.46 -29.81 0.51
N PHE A 8 -30.97 -30.46 1.55
CA PHE A 8 -30.63 -30.12 2.93
C PHE A 8 -29.19 -30.60 3.21
N GLY A 9 -28.29 -29.66 3.50
CA GLY A 9 -26.90 -29.97 3.87
C GLY A 9 -26.79 -30.79 5.17
N PRO A 10 -25.57 -31.23 5.54
CA PRO A 10 -25.35 -32.08 6.71
C PRO A 10 -25.81 -31.44 8.02
N THR A 11 -26.39 -32.25 8.92
CA THR A 11 -26.90 -31.79 10.21
C THR A 11 -25.76 -31.31 11.14
N PRO A 12 -26.05 -30.49 12.17
CA PRO A 12 -25.04 -30.05 13.14
C PRO A 12 -24.26 -31.20 13.82
N LEU A 13 -24.93 -32.31 14.14
CA LEU A 13 -24.29 -33.49 14.74
C LEU A 13 -23.34 -34.20 13.76
N LEU A 14 -23.74 -34.32 12.49
CA LEU A 14 -22.87 -34.86 11.44
C LEU A 14 -21.64 -33.97 11.24
N ARG A 15 -21.80 -32.64 11.26
CA ARG A 15 -20.67 -31.70 11.17
C ARG A 15 -19.70 -31.82 12.35
N SER A 16 -20.19 -31.99 13.58
CA SER A 16 -19.33 -32.14 14.75
C SER A 16 -18.54 -33.46 14.75
N LEU A 17 -19.17 -34.57 14.34
CA LEU A 17 -18.49 -35.87 14.19
C LEU A 17 -17.43 -35.85 13.08
N MET A 18 -17.72 -35.21 11.95
CA MET A 18 -16.75 -35.03 10.86
C MET A 18 -15.53 -34.23 11.31
N ALA A 19 -15.73 -33.12 12.03
CA ALA A 19 -14.66 -32.32 12.58
C ALA A 19 -13.79 -33.10 13.59
N ALA A 20 -14.40 -33.86 14.51
CA ALA A 20 -13.66 -34.68 15.47
C ALA A 20 -12.81 -35.77 14.81
N ASN A 21 -13.31 -36.38 13.73
CA ASN A 21 -12.54 -37.36 12.96
C ASN A 21 -11.38 -36.72 12.20
N ALA A 22 -11.62 -35.57 11.55
CA ALA A 22 -10.59 -34.80 10.85
C ALA A 22 -9.44 -34.38 11.79
N ARG A 23 -9.77 -33.92 13.01
CA ARG A 23 -8.80 -33.58 14.04
C ARG A 23 -7.93 -34.77 14.45
N ARG A 24 -8.53 -35.95 14.68
CA ARG A 24 -7.77 -37.18 14.98
C ARG A 24 -6.81 -37.54 13.85
N LYS A 25 -7.27 -37.53 12.60
CA LYS A 25 -6.42 -37.80 11.42
C LYS A 25 -5.28 -36.79 11.27
N ALA A 26 -5.51 -35.52 11.58
CA ALA A 26 -4.48 -34.48 11.53
C ALA A 26 -3.45 -34.64 12.64
N GLN A 27 -3.88 -34.98 13.86
CA GLN A 27 -2.98 -35.22 15.00
C GLN A 27 -2.10 -36.45 14.80
N SER A 28 -2.62 -37.50 14.16
CA SER A 28 -1.86 -38.71 13.82
C SER A 28 -1.03 -38.58 12.53
N PHE A 29 -1.01 -37.42 11.89
CA PHE A 29 -0.23 -37.23 10.66
C PHE A 29 1.27 -37.23 10.98
N ASP A 30 2.02 -38.07 10.25
CA ASP A 30 3.45 -38.26 10.44
C ASP A 30 4.25 -37.09 9.84
N LEU A 31 4.38 -36.02 10.61
CA LEU A 31 5.22 -34.87 10.26
C LEU A 31 6.71 -35.22 10.22
N GLU A 32 7.17 -36.30 10.87
CA GLU A 32 8.59 -36.67 10.83
C GLU A 32 8.96 -37.30 9.50
N ALA A 33 8.11 -38.18 8.98
CA ALA A 33 8.25 -38.71 7.62
C ALA A 33 8.20 -37.58 6.59
N GLU A 34 7.28 -36.62 6.74
CA GLU A 34 7.19 -35.47 5.83
C GLU A 34 8.45 -34.59 5.88
N GLN A 35 8.96 -34.27 7.08
CA GLN A 35 10.21 -33.52 7.24
C GLN A 35 11.40 -34.21 6.57
N LYS A 36 11.52 -35.54 6.73
CA LYS A 36 12.56 -36.35 6.07
C LYS A 36 12.43 -36.29 4.55
N GLN A 37 11.22 -36.44 4.03
CA GLN A 37 10.95 -36.38 2.59
C GLN A 37 11.28 -35.00 2.01
N LEU A 38 10.89 -33.93 2.70
CA LEU A 38 11.05 -32.56 2.24
C LEU A 38 12.41 -31.94 2.56
N LYS A 39 13.26 -32.64 3.35
CA LYS A 39 14.53 -32.13 3.88
C LYS A 39 14.33 -30.75 4.49
N LEU A 40 13.38 -30.65 5.40
CA LEU A 40 12.98 -29.39 6.04
C LEU A 40 12.65 -29.68 7.50
N VAL A 41 13.24 -28.94 8.43
CA VAL A 41 12.97 -29.09 9.86
C VAL A 41 11.81 -28.18 10.25
N TYR A 42 10.83 -28.73 10.98
CA TYR A 42 9.69 -27.99 11.50
C TYR A 42 9.93 -27.64 12.96
N PRO A 43 10.03 -26.34 13.33
CA PRO A 43 9.95 -25.95 14.73
C PRO A 43 8.56 -26.22 15.30
N GLU A 44 8.43 -26.34 16.63
CA GLU A 44 7.15 -26.73 17.27
C GLU A 44 5.97 -25.83 16.87
N TRP A 45 6.17 -24.51 16.83
CA TRP A 45 5.13 -23.58 16.38
C TRP A 45 4.65 -23.91 14.95
N ALA A 46 5.54 -24.30 14.04
CA ALA A 46 5.16 -24.65 12.69
C ALA A 46 4.46 -26.01 12.62
N LYS A 47 4.85 -26.98 13.46
CA LYS A 47 4.16 -28.27 13.56
C LYS A 47 2.69 -28.09 13.98
N GLU A 48 2.42 -27.18 14.91
CA GLU A 48 1.04 -26.86 15.34
C GLU A 48 0.20 -26.31 14.19
N TRP A 49 0.73 -25.34 13.45
CA TRP A 49 0.06 -24.74 12.30
C TRP A 49 -0.13 -25.73 11.14
N LEU A 50 0.86 -26.57 10.85
CA LEU A 50 0.72 -27.61 9.83
C LEU A 50 -0.35 -28.63 10.20
N LYS A 51 -0.48 -29.01 11.49
CA LYS A 51 -1.58 -29.87 11.96
C LYS A 51 -2.94 -29.17 11.79
N LYS A 52 -3.06 -27.88 12.10
CA LYS A 52 -4.29 -27.11 11.87
C LYS A 52 -4.68 -27.09 10.39
N TYR A 53 -3.74 -26.82 9.49
CA TYR A 53 -4.03 -26.85 8.05
C TYR A 53 -4.37 -28.26 7.56
N LYS A 54 -3.75 -29.30 8.12
CA LYS A 54 -4.12 -30.69 7.81
C LYS A 54 -5.53 -31.04 8.30
N GLU A 55 -5.93 -30.57 9.47
CA GLU A 55 -7.31 -30.71 9.98
C GLU A 55 -8.30 -30.01 9.06
N ALA A 56 -8.04 -28.76 8.68
CA ALA A 56 -8.88 -28.01 7.74
C ALA A 56 -9.02 -28.73 6.39
N TRP A 57 -7.93 -29.34 5.90
CA TRP A 57 -7.94 -30.14 4.68
C TRP A 57 -8.83 -31.38 4.82
N TYR A 58 -8.73 -32.14 5.91
CA TYR A 58 -9.57 -33.32 6.14
C TYR A 58 -11.05 -32.98 6.36
N ILE A 59 -11.36 -31.82 6.96
CA ILE A 59 -12.73 -31.32 7.07
C ILE A 59 -13.30 -31.06 5.67
N ALA A 60 -12.53 -30.35 4.83
CA ALA A 60 -12.93 -30.03 3.47
C ALA A 60 -13.05 -31.28 2.58
N GLU A 61 -12.15 -32.26 2.75
CA GLU A 61 -12.25 -33.55 2.08
C GLU A 61 -13.55 -34.28 2.43
N ALA A 62 -13.88 -34.36 3.72
CA ALA A 62 -15.06 -35.07 4.19
C ALA A 62 -16.37 -34.44 3.69
N SER A 63 -16.39 -33.13 3.43
CA SER A 63 -17.54 -32.41 2.87
C SER A 63 -17.55 -32.32 1.34
N GLY A 64 -16.52 -32.85 0.67
CA GLY A 64 -16.35 -32.70 -0.79
C GLY A 64 -16.00 -31.26 -1.23
N ASP A 65 -15.59 -30.40 -0.31
CA ASP A 65 -15.15 -29.03 -0.58
C ASP A 65 -13.73 -28.99 -1.16
N LYS A 66 -13.65 -29.17 -2.49
CA LYS A 66 -12.37 -29.12 -3.22
C LYS A 66 -11.63 -27.78 -3.05
N GLU A 67 -12.36 -26.69 -2.87
CA GLU A 67 -11.77 -25.36 -2.72
C GLU A 67 -11.17 -25.18 -1.32
N GLY A 68 -11.86 -25.66 -0.28
CA GLY A 68 -11.32 -25.74 1.08
C GLY A 68 -10.06 -26.61 1.16
N MET A 69 -10.03 -27.75 0.47
CA MET A 69 -8.84 -28.59 0.37
C MET A 69 -7.68 -27.84 -0.29
N ARG A 70 -7.93 -27.15 -1.40
CA ARG A 70 -6.92 -26.35 -2.11
C ARG A 70 -6.34 -25.26 -1.21
N LYS A 71 -7.19 -24.49 -0.52
CA LYS A 71 -6.77 -23.41 0.39
C LYS A 71 -5.92 -23.94 1.55
N ALA A 72 -6.35 -25.03 2.18
CA ALA A 72 -5.60 -25.62 3.30
C ALA A 72 -4.21 -26.11 2.85
N LYS A 73 -4.11 -26.69 1.65
CA LYS A 73 -2.83 -27.07 1.05
C LYS A 73 -1.94 -25.85 0.78
N GLU A 74 -2.49 -24.78 0.19
CA GLU A 74 -1.74 -23.55 -0.11
C GLU A 74 -1.18 -22.88 1.14
N LEU A 75 -1.94 -22.87 2.25
CA LEU A 75 -1.46 -22.36 3.52
C LEU A 75 -0.31 -23.20 4.09
N ALA A 76 -0.40 -24.53 4.01
CA ALA A 76 0.66 -25.44 4.44
C ALA A 76 1.93 -25.29 3.59
N ASP A 77 1.79 -25.19 2.27
CA ASP A 77 2.91 -24.99 1.35
C ASP A 77 3.56 -23.62 1.57
N GLY A 78 2.76 -22.56 1.76
CA GLY A 78 3.27 -21.23 2.08
C GLY A 78 4.07 -21.19 3.38
N LEU A 79 3.64 -21.91 4.41
CA LEU A 79 4.39 -22.04 5.66
C LEU A 79 5.73 -22.76 5.45
N ARG A 80 5.77 -23.84 4.67
CA ARG A 80 7.02 -24.55 4.33
C ARG A 80 7.99 -23.66 3.56
N ASP A 81 7.50 -22.89 2.60
CA ASP A 81 8.32 -21.93 1.85
C ASP A 81 8.91 -20.87 2.78
N LYS A 82 8.16 -20.42 3.80
CA LYS A 82 8.69 -19.50 4.82
C LYS A 82 9.75 -20.12 5.70
N LEU A 83 9.62 -21.38 6.09
CA LEU A 83 10.67 -22.07 6.83
C LEU A 83 11.97 -22.17 6.02
N ARG A 84 11.89 -22.50 4.72
CA ARG A 84 13.05 -22.52 3.82
C ARG A 84 13.69 -21.15 3.62
N GLU A 85 12.87 -20.10 3.62
CA GLU A 85 13.34 -18.72 3.55
C GLU A 85 14.12 -18.36 4.81
N MET A 86 13.56 -18.67 5.98
CA MET A 86 14.13 -18.37 7.29
C MET A 86 15.47 -19.10 7.53
N GLU A 87 15.62 -20.35 7.08
CA GLU A 87 16.90 -21.09 7.20
C GLU A 87 18.12 -20.32 6.64
N LYS A 88 17.90 -19.42 5.69
CA LYS A 88 18.96 -18.63 5.04
C LYS A 88 19.20 -17.28 5.71
N MET A 89 18.41 -16.93 6.73
CA MET A 89 18.46 -15.64 7.40
C MET A 89 19.35 -15.69 8.64
N PRO A 90 19.95 -14.56 9.07
CA PRO A 90 20.59 -14.47 10.39
C PRO A 90 19.56 -14.62 11.51
N SER A 91 20.00 -15.05 12.70
CA SER A 91 19.10 -15.42 13.81
C SER A 91 18.08 -14.35 14.18
N TRP A 92 18.48 -13.07 14.22
CA TRP A 92 17.55 -11.98 14.52
C TRP A 92 16.41 -11.91 13.48
N ALA A 93 16.72 -12.13 12.20
CA ALA A 93 15.74 -12.09 11.13
C ALA A 93 14.85 -13.33 11.14
N GLN A 94 15.38 -14.51 11.52
CA GLN A 94 14.57 -15.70 11.77
C GLN A 94 13.53 -15.44 12.86
N GLU A 95 13.95 -14.94 14.02
CA GLU A 95 13.04 -14.64 15.13
C GLU A 95 11.94 -13.64 14.73
N GLN A 96 12.33 -12.56 14.04
CA GLN A 96 11.37 -11.56 13.59
C GLN A 96 10.45 -12.08 12.49
N MET A 97 10.95 -12.90 11.57
CA MET A 97 10.13 -13.50 10.51
C MET A 97 9.16 -14.53 11.07
N GLN A 98 9.57 -15.32 12.05
CA GLN A 98 8.67 -16.20 12.81
C GLN A 98 7.53 -15.40 13.42
N LYS A 99 7.85 -14.33 14.16
CA LYS A 99 6.87 -13.47 14.83
C LYS A 99 5.84 -12.91 13.84
N GLN A 100 6.27 -12.42 12.68
CA GLN A 100 5.33 -11.92 11.68
C GLN A 100 4.56 -13.03 10.96
N THR A 101 5.18 -14.19 10.74
CA THR A 101 4.50 -15.34 10.12
C THR A 101 3.37 -15.83 11.02
N VAL A 102 3.61 -16.00 12.33
CA VAL A 102 2.58 -16.40 13.30
C VAL A 102 1.46 -15.34 13.36
N ARG A 103 1.80 -14.05 13.49
CA ARG A 103 0.80 -12.96 13.47
C ARG A 103 -0.06 -12.97 12.20
N TRP A 104 0.53 -13.26 11.06
CA TRP A 104 -0.21 -13.36 9.80
C TRP A 104 -1.17 -14.55 9.82
N MET A 105 -0.72 -15.72 10.30
CA MET A 105 -1.52 -16.94 10.36
C MET A 105 -2.68 -16.81 11.34
N GLU A 106 -2.46 -16.24 12.53
CA GLU A 106 -3.50 -15.93 13.51
C GLU A 106 -4.54 -14.96 12.92
N ALA A 107 -4.06 -13.86 12.33
CA ALA A 107 -4.93 -12.89 11.69
C ALA A 107 -5.71 -13.48 10.50
N ASN A 108 -5.14 -14.46 9.80
CA ASN A 108 -5.82 -15.17 8.72
C ASN A 108 -6.93 -16.09 9.24
N GLU A 109 -6.73 -16.78 10.37
CA GLU A 109 -7.79 -17.55 11.03
C GLU A 109 -8.95 -16.65 11.49
N ASP A 110 -8.63 -15.47 12.02
CA ASP A 110 -9.63 -14.51 12.51
C ASP A 110 -10.29 -13.69 11.39
N GLY A 111 -9.84 -13.82 10.14
CA GLY A 111 -10.27 -12.94 9.04
C GLY A 111 -9.87 -11.47 9.23
N ASN A 112 -8.88 -11.19 10.09
CA ASN A 112 -8.38 -9.85 10.38
C ASN A 112 -7.41 -9.36 9.30
N VAL A 113 -7.97 -8.88 8.19
CA VAL A 113 -7.22 -8.41 7.01
C VAL A 113 -6.20 -7.30 7.35
N ARG A 114 -6.50 -6.43 8.34
CA ARG A 114 -5.58 -5.36 8.75
C ARG A 114 -4.33 -5.92 9.41
N ALA A 115 -4.49 -6.86 10.33
CA ALA A 115 -3.38 -7.52 11.02
C ALA A 115 -2.56 -8.39 10.06
N MET A 116 -3.21 -9.09 9.12
CA MET A 116 -2.50 -9.82 8.06
C MET A 116 -1.61 -8.88 7.23
N LYS A 117 -2.15 -7.74 6.78
CA LYS A 117 -1.38 -6.75 6.01
C LYS A 117 -0.21 -6.17 6.80
N ALA A 118 -0.42 -5.84 8.07
CA ALA A 118 0.63 -5.32 8.95
C ALA A 118 1.77 -6.34 9.15
N ALA A 119 1.43 -7.61 9.38
CA ALA A 119 2.40 -8.69 9.51
C ALA A 119 3.18 -8.93 8.20
N ALA A 120 2.49 -8.90 7.06
CA ALA A 120 3.13 -9.04 5.74
C ALA A 120 4.11 -7.89 5.45
N GLU A 121 3.74 -6.64 5.77
CA GLU A 121 4.60 -5.46 5.57
C GLU A 121 5.81 -5.50 6.52
N ALA A 122 5.60 -5.87 7.79
CA ALA A 122 6.71 -6.07 8.72
C ALA A 122 7.68 -7.16 8.22
N GLY A 123 7.15 -8.25 7.66
CA GLY A 123 7.96 -9.29 7.00
C GLY A 123 8.75 -8.76 5.80
N LYS A 124 8.14 -7.91 4.97
CA LYS A 124 8.83 -7.26 3.84
C LYS A 124 9.96 -6.35 4.33
N GLY A 125 9.72 -5.56 5.37
CA GLY A 125 10.74 -4.68 5.96
C GLY A 125 11.94 -5.42 6.57
N ILE A 126 11.81 -6.71 6.91
CA ILE A 126 12.94 -7.56 7.32
C ILE A 126 13.76 -7.97 6.10
N ARG A 127 13.11 -8.37 4.99
CA ARG A 127 13.79 -8.71 3.72
C ARG A 127 14.57 -7.52 3.17
N GLU A 128 13.96 -6.34 3.15
CA GLU A 128 14.62 -5.11 2.66
C GLU A 128 15.87 -4.75 3.47
N LYS A 129 15.87 -5.00 4.79
CA LYS A 129 17.06 -4.85 5.63
C LYS A 129 18.14 -5.85 5.24
N LEU A 130 17.78 -7.12 5.04
CA LEU A 130 18.72 -8.16 4.59
C LEU A 130 19.30 -7.84 3.21
N GLU A 131 18.49 -7.39 2.26
CA GLU A 131 18.93 -6.94 0.94
C GLU A 131 19.91 -5.75 1.04
N THR A 132 19.63 -4.81 1.94
CA THR A 132 20.52 -3.66 2.19
C THR A 132 21.85 -4.11 2.75
N ILE A 133 21.84 -5.00 3.76
CA ILE A 133 23.06 -5.59 4.34
C ILE A 133 23.85 -6.31 3.26
N GLU A 134 23.19 -7.13 2.43
CA GLU A 134 23.87 -7.91 1.39
C GLU A 134 24.41 -7.05 0.25
N ARG A 135 23.73 -5.95 -0.08
CA ARG A 135 24.25 -4.95 -1.01
C ARG A 135 25.53 -4.31 -0.46
N ILE A 136 25.51 -3.88 0.80
CA ILE A 136 26.69 -3.27 1.45
C ILE A 136 27.81 -4.30 1.53
N ARG A 137 27.51 -5.59 1.77
CA ARG A 137 28.50 -6.67 1.88
C ARG A 137 29.36 -6.78 0.62
N LYS A 138 28.79 -6.52 -0.56
CA LYS A 138 29.52 -6.53 -1.85
C LYS A 138 30.60 -5.44 -1.94
N THR A 139 30.44 -4.34 -1.22
CA THR A 139 31.38 -3.20 -1.22
C THR A 139 32.24 -3.14 0.04
N SER A 140 31.68 -3.49 1.19
CA SER A 140 32.34 -3.50 2.50
C SER A 140 31.70 -4.58 3.38
N PRO A 141 32.34 -5.77 3.45
CA PRO A 141 31.90 -6.84 4.34
C PRO A 141 31.83 -6.41 5.81
N GLN A 142 32.76 -5.56 6.24
CA GLN A 142 32.87 -5.06 7.63
C GLN A 142 31.70 -4.17 8.01
N ASP A 143 31.33 -3.19 7.16
CA ASP A 143 30.18 -2.33 7.42
C ASP A 143 28.87 -3.11 7.35
N ALA A 144 28.77 -4.13 6.47
CA ALA A 144 27.60 -5.01 6.41
C ALA A 144 27.43 -5.86 7.67
N GLU A 145 28.53 -6.44 8.17
CA GLU A 145 28.54 -7.18 9.43
C GLU A 145 28.15 -6.29 10.60
N ARG A 146 28.71 -5.08 10.68
CA ARG A 146 28.34 -4.10 11.72
C ARG A 146 26.88 -3.68 11.62
N LEU A 147 26.34 -3.43 10.43
CA LEU A 147 24.93 -3.09 10.25
C LEU A 147 24.02 -4.25 10.67
N ASN A 148 24.41 -5.49 10.36
CA ASN A 148 23.70 -6.69 10.79
C ASN A 148 23.71 -6.83 12.33
N ASP A 149 24.86 -6.63 12.98
CA ASP A 149 25.00 -6.64 14.45
C ASP A 149 24.13 -5.56 15.12
N LEU A 150 24.21 -4.32 14.65
CA LEU A 150 23.40 -3.21 15.15
C LEU A 150 21.90 -3.49 15.01
N THR A 151 21.49 -4.11 13.90
CA THR A 151 20.10 -4.51 13.67
C THR A 151 19.67 -5.58 14.69
N ALA A 152 20.52 -6.59 14.93
CA ALA A 152 20.26 -7.63 15.91
C ALA A 152 20.12 -7.06 17.34
N LYS A 153 21.03 -6.16 17.74
CA LYS A 153 21.00 -5.49 19.04
C LYS A 153 19.75 -4.63 19.22
N TRP A 154 19.35 -3.92 18.16
CA TRP A 154 18.12 -3.12 18.20
C TRP A 154 16.89 -4.00 18.47
N TYR A 155 16.76 -5.15 17.79
CA TYR A 155 15.66 -6.07 18.03
C TYR A 155 15.73 -6.73 19.42
N ALA A 156 16.93 -7.09 19.90
CA ALA A 156 17.10 -7.64 21.25
C ALA A 156 16.67 -6.63 22.33
N ALA A 157 17.05 -5.36 22.17
CA ALA A 157 16.63 -4.29 23.07
C ALA A 157 15.12 -4.05 23.00
N ASN A 158 14.56 -3.98 21.79
CA ASN A 158 13.14 -3.71 21.58
C ASN A 158 12.22 -4.83 22.08
N ASP A 159 12.57 -6.09 21.83
CA ASP A 159 11.69 -7.22 22.11
C ASP A 159 11.94 -7.86 23.47
N LYS A 160 13.18 -7.80 23.97
CA LYS A 160 13.61 -8.52 25.19
C LYS A 160 14.21 -7.59 26.26
N GLY A 161 14.32 -6.28 26.00
CA GLY A 161 15.00 -5.35 26.92
C GLY A 161 16.50 -5.60 27.04
N MET A 162 17.10 -6.36 26.11
CA MET A 162 18.50 -6.78 26.17
C MET A 162 19.41 -5.76 25.48
N VAL A 163 20.37 -5.21 26.21
CA VAL A 163 21.34 -4.21 25.71
C VAL A 163 22.75 -4.78 25.89
N ASP A 164 23.47 -4.98 24.78
CA ASP A 164 24.83 -5.54 24.77
C ASP A 164 25.01 -6.80 25.64
N GLY A 165 24.01 -7.70 25.59
CA GLY A 165 24.00 -8.97 26.33
C GLY A 165 23.56 -8.89 27.79
N LYS A 166 23.15 -7.71 28.27
CA LYS A 166 22.63 -7.50 29.63
C LYS A 166 21.14 -7.25 29.59
N ASP A 167 20.41 -7.85 30.52
CA ASP A 167 18.99 -7.57 30.72
C ASP A 167 18.83 -6.18 31.35
N MET A 168 18.19 -5.28 30.62
CA MET A 168 17.87 -3.91 31.04
C MET A 168 16.36 -3.65 30.97
N SER A 169 15.53 -4.70 30.96
CA SER A 169 14.07 -4.62 30.84
C SER A 169 13.40 -3.78 31.94
N LEU A 170 14.02 -3.70 33.12
CA LEU A 170 13.56 -2.88 34.25
C LEU A 170 13.99 -1.41 34.16
N THR A 171 14.75 -1.03 33.14
CA THR A 171 15.24 0.34 32.92
C THR A 171 14.90 0.82 31.50
N PRO A 172 13.62 1.16 31.22
CA PRO A 172 13.16 1.50 29.86
C PRO A 172 13.90 2.67 29.21
N GLU A 173 14.33 3.65 30.01
CA GLU A 173 15.10 4.80 29.56
C GLU A 173 16.45 4.40 28.96
N LEU A 174 17.13 3.42 29.58
CA LEU A 174 18.41 2.90 29.12
C LEU A 174 18.25 2.03 27.86
N VAL A 175 17.16 1.25 27.78
CA VAL A 175 16.80 0.49 26.58
C VAL A 175 16.54 1.43 25.40
N GLU A 176 15.78 2.50 25.61
CA GLU A 176 15.47 3.46 24.55
C GLU A 176 16.71 4.27 24.12
N ALA A 177 17.55 4.69 25.07
CA ALA A 177 18.83 5.31 24.77
C ALA A 177 19.74 4.40 23.93
N ALA A 178 19.82 3.12 24.26
CA ALA A 178 20.58 2.13 23.49
C ALA A 178 20.03 1.97 22.07
N LYS A 179 18.70 1.81 21.91
CA LYS A 179 18.05 1.72 20.59
C LYS A 179 18.34 2.95 19.72
N ASN A 180 18.30 4.14 20.31
CA ASN A 180 18.61 5.39 19.60
C ASN A 180 20.07 5.43 19.14
N ASN A 181 21.01 4.98 19.99
CA ASN A 181 22.42 4.88 19.63
C ASN A 181 22.65 3.88 18.49
N TYR A 182 22.09 2.67 18.58
CA TYR A 182 22.20 1.67 17.51
C TYR A 182 21.63 2.19 16.18
N SER A 183 20.49 2.87 16.25
CA SER A 183 19.83 3.46 15.07
C SER A 183 20.70 4.54 14.42
N LYS A 184 21.32 5.41 15.23
CA LYS A 184 22.21 6.48 14.75
C LYS A 184 23.48 5.92 14.09
N GLU A 185 24.08 4.90 14.68
CA GLU A 185 25.22 4.20 14.09
C GLU A 185 24.84 3.51 12.78
N ALA A 186 23.70 2.80 12.75
CA ALA A 186 23.20 2.13 11.55
C ALA A 186 22.95 3.14 10.42
N GLN A 187 22.34 4.28 10.72
CA GLN A 187 22.13 5.38 9.77
C GLN A 187 23.46 5.93 9.23
N THR A 188 24.47 6.06 10.10
CA THR A 188 25.81 6.52 9.71
C THR A 188 26.46 5.55 8.71
N ILE A 189 26.32 4.23 8.94
CA ILE A 189 26.80 3.21 8.00
C ILE A 189 26.03 3.30 6.69
N MET A 190 24.69 3.34 6.74
CA MET A 190 23.85 3.40 5.54
C MET A 190 24.13 4.65 4.69
N ALA A 191 24.47 5.78 5.31
CA ALA A 191 24.81 7.02 4.62
C ALA A 191 26.09 6.90 3.77
N LYS A 192 27.03 6.00 4.11
CA LYS A 192 28.22 5.72 3.28
C LYS A 192 27.86 4.99 1.98
N TYR A 193 26.71 4.31 1.95
CA TYR A 193 26.25 3.48 0.83
C TYR A 193 24.91 4.00 0.30
N PRO A 194 24.86 5.25 -0.19
CA PRO A 194 23.64 5.82 -0.73
C PRO A 194 23.08 4.88 -1.80
N LEU A 195 21.75 4.70 -1.79
CA LEU A 195 21.09 4.04 -2.90
C LEU A 195 21.43 4.82 -4.18
N PRO A 196 21.67 4.15 -5.32
CA PRO A 196 22.03 4.84 -6.55
C PRO A 196 21.01 5.95 -6.83
N MET A 197 21.49 7.19 -6.79
CA MET A 197 20.66 8.35 -7.12
C MET A 197 20.38 8.35 -8.62
N PRO A 198 19.17 8.71 -9.07
CA PRO A 198 18.94 9.02 -10.47
C PRO A 198 19.87 10.17 -10.90
N LYS A 199 20.39 10.10 -12.13
CA LYS A 199 21.34 11.08 -12.67
C LYS A 199 20.79 12.53 -12.55
N PRO A 200 21.63 13.54 -12.27
CA PRO A 200 21.17 14.92 -12.19
C PRO A 200 20.72 15.41 -13.58
N VAL A 201 19.53 16.00 -13.65
CA VAL A 201 19.03 16.72 -14.83
C VAL A 201 19.32 18.20 -14.62
N VAL A 202 19.98 18.83 -15.60
CA VAL A 202 20.35 20.26 -15.61
C VAL A 202 19.09 21.14 -15.49
N PRO A 203 19.06 22.16 -14.61
CA PRO A 203 17.89 23.02 -14.49
C PRO A 203 17.80 24.02 -15.67
N PRO A 204 16.62 24.22 -16.30
CA PRO A 204 16.42 25.32 -17.21
C PRO A 204 16.09 26.62 -16.46
N ILE A 205 16.51 27.72 -17.10
CA ILE A 205 16.57 29.12 -16.67
C ILE A 205 15.23 29.65 -16.10
N ALA A 206 15.30 30.40 -14.99
CA ALA A 206 14.16 31.02 -14.32
C ALA A 206 13.63 32.28 -15.06
N PRO A 207 12.29 32.50 -15.13
CA PRO A 207 11.68 33.80 -15.41
C PRO A 207 11.03 34.43 -14.15
N PRO A 208 10.64 35.73 -14.20
CA PRO A 208 11.11 36.73 -13.24
C PRO A 208 10.27 36.84 -11.97
N ALA A 209 10.91 37.40 -10.95
CA ALA A 209 10.32 37.72 -9.65
C ALA A 209 9.11 38.65 -9.78
N ASN A 210 8.02 38.32 -9.09
CA ASN A 210 7.12 39.36 -8.59
C ASN A 210 6.45 39.00 -7.26
N ALA A 211 6.69 39.92 -6.31
CA ALA A 211 5.89 40.36 -5.19
C ALA A 211 5.35 39.33 -4.17
N GLY A 212 6.08 39.23 -3.06
CA GLY A 212 5.47 39.50 -1.75
C GLY A 212 4.43 38.49 -1.25
N VAL A 213 4.74 37.20 -1.25
CA VAL A 213 4.03 36.22 -0.42
C VAL A 213 5.06 35.53 0.46
N LYS A 214 4.86 35.58 1.79
CA LYS A 214 5.69 34.85 2.76
C LYS A 214 5.82 33.39 2.30
N GLN A 215 7.05 32.89 2.13
CA GLN A 215 7.27 31.50 1.77
C GLN A 215 6.59 30.58 2.80
N PRO A 216 5.64 29.72 2.41
CA PRO A 216 5.09 28.73 3.32
C PRO A 216 6.16 27.68 3.67
N PRO A 217 6.01 26.96 4.79
CA PRO A 217 7.00 25.98 5.25
C PRO A 217 7.39 24.95 4.17
N GLN A 218 8.63 24.45 4.24
CA GLN A 218 9.18 23.52 3.25
C GLN A 218 8.36 22.21 3.11
N THR A 219 7.57 21.84 4.13
CA THR A 219 6.56 20.77 4.11
C THR A 219 5.28 21.23 4.82
N GLY A 220 4.12 21.05 4.20
CA GLY A 220 2.79 21.32 4.77
C GLY A 220 2.21 20.11 5.51
N ASP A 221 0.92 20.17 5.91
CA ASP A 221 0.24 19.06 6.59
C ASP A 221 0.09 17.84 5.67
N ARG A 222 0.46 16.67 6.18
CA ARG A 222 0.41 15.35 5.51
C ARG A 222 -0.32 14.30 6.35
N GLN A 223 -0.90 14.69 7.49
CA GLN A 223 -1.56 13.78 8.42
C GLN A 223 -2.84 13.22 7.82
N ALA A 224 -3.10 11.93 8.01
CA ALA A 224 -4.36 11.33 7.60
C ALA A 224 -5.54 12.08 8.23
N ILE A 225 -6.60 12.26 7.44
CA ILE A 225 -7.82 12.94 7.90
C ILE A 225 -8.86 11.90 8.28
N GLY A 226 -9.30 11.90 9.54
CA GLY A 226 -10.19 10.88 10.08
C GLY A 226 -11.68 11.18 9.95
N SER A 227 -12.06 12.43 9.65
CA SER A 227 -13.47 12.84 9.56
C SER A 227 -13.69 14.08 8.67
N ILE A 228 -14.93 14.26 8.21
CA ILE A 228 -15.33 15.46 7.44
C ILE A 228 -15.24 16.73 8.31
N ALA A 229 -15.53 16.65 9.61
CA ALA A 229 -15.38 17.77 10.53
C ALA A 229 -13.91 18.18 10.69
N GLU A 230 -12.99 17.22 10.82
CA GLU A 230 -11.56 17.50 10.82
C GLU A 230 -11.10 18.11 9.48
N PHE A 231 -11.54 17.54 8.36
CA PHE A 231 -11.25 18.07 7.02
C PHE A 231 -11.68 19.54 6.91
N LYS A 232 -12.92 19.85 7.28
CA LYS A 232 -13.48 21.20 7.23
C LYS A 232 -12.78 22.16 8.19
N ARG A 233 -12.43 21.71 9.40
CA ARG A 233 -11.67 22.51 10.36
C ARG A 233 -10.28 22.88 9.83
N LYS A 234 -9.57 21.93 9.20
CA LYS A 234 -8.21 22.15 8.69
C LYS A 234 -8.20 22.92 7.36
N TYR A 235 -9.08 22.58 6.42
CA TYR A 235 -9.01 23.04 5.03
C TYR A 235 -10.21 23.86 4.57
N GLY A 236 -11.23 24.07 5.42
CA GLY A 236 -12.42 24.81 5.04
C GLY A 236 -12.14 26.27 4.68
N GLY A 237 -11.17 26.91 5.34
CA GLY A 237 -10.76 28.28 5.02
C GLY A 237 -10.13 28.41 3.63
N ILE A 238 -9.20 27.51 3.27
CA ILE A 238 -8.57 27.51 1.94
C ILE A 238 -9.59 27.14 0.86
N ILE A 239 -10.49 26.19 1.12
CA ILE A 239 -11.57 25.83 0.19
C ILE A 239 -12.51 27.01 -0.03
N GLN A 240 -12.93 27.70 1.03
CA GLN A 240 -13.82 28.85 0.94
C GLN A 240 -13.20 30.01 0.14
N THR A 241 -11.93 30.31 0.39
CA THR A 241 -11.18 31.35 -0.34
C THR A 241 -11.14 31.04 -1.84
N ASN A 242 -10.76 29.82 -2.18
CA ASN A 242 -10.67 29.40 -3.58
C ASN A 242 -12.03 29.29 -4.26
N ALA A 243 -13.07 28.89 -3.53
CA ALA A 243 -14.44 28.87 -4.02
C ALA A 243 -14.91 30.27 -4.43
N GLN A 244 -14.59 31.29 -3.61
CA GLN A 244 -14.88 32.69 -3.92
C GLN A 244 -14.14 33.15 -5.17
N GLU A 245 -12.83 32.87 -5.28
CA GLU A 245 -12.06 33.20 -6.48
C GLU A 245 -12.61 32.55 -7.75
N LEU A 246 -13.08 31.31 -7.63
CA LEU A 246 -13.66 30.56 -8.74
C LEU A 246 -15.11 30.93 -9.03
N GLY A 247 -15.82 31.62 -8.13
CA GLY A 247 -17.26 31.83 -8.22
C GLY A 247 -18.05 30.52 -8.17
N VAL A 248 -17.61 29.56 -7.36
CA VAL A 248 -18.21 28.23 -7.18
C VAL A 248 -18.64 28.07 -5.72
N ASP A 249 -19.66 27.24 -5.46
CA ASP A 249 -20.02 26.87 -4.08
C ASP A 249 -18.89 26.06 -3.42
N ALA A 250 -18.42 26.53 -2.25
CA ALA A 250 -17.35 25.89 -1.48
C ALA A 250 -17.70 24.45 -1.07
N ASN A 251 -18.98 24.13 -0.86
CA ASN A 251 -19.44 22.78 -0.57
C ASN A 251 -19.22 21.84 -1.76
N VAL A 252 -19.34 22.34 -3.00
CA VAL A 252 -19.09 21.55 -4.21
C VAL A 252 -17.59 21.25 -4.31
N LEU A 253 -16.72 22.24 -4.12
CA LEU A 253 -15.26 22.01 -4.15
C LEU A 253 -14.79 21.04 -3.05
N ALA A 254 -15.33 21.18 -1.84
CA ALA A 254 -15.08 20.23 -0.76
C ALA A 254 -15.57 18.82 -1.11
N ALA A 255 -16.76 18.71 -1.72
CA ALA A 255 -17.32 17.43 -2.13
C ALA A 255 -16.45 16.70 -3.16
N VAL A 256 -15.84 17.42 -4.12
CA VAL A 256 -14.89 16.79 -5.07
C VAL A 256 -13.77 16.08 -4.29
N ILE A 257 -13.11 16.79 -3.39
CA ILE A 257 -12.00 16.23 -2.59
C ILE A 257 -12.46 15.02 -1.77
N LEU A 258 -13.62 15.13 -1.11
CA LEU A 258 -14.16 14.07 -0.26
C LEU A 258 -14.56 12.82 -1.05
N VAL A 259 -15.12 12.98 -2.25
CA VAL A 259 -15.50 11.85 -3.11
C VAL A 259 -14.27 11.14 -3.68
N GLU A 260 -13.24 11.89 -4.09
CA GLU A 260 -12.02 11.31 -4.70
C GLU A 260 -11.10 10.63 -3.69
N SER A 261 -11.00 11.18 -2.49
CA SER A 261 -9.96 10.77 -1.54
C SER A 261 -10.42 10.56 -0.11
N SER A 262 -11.70 10.76 0.18
CA SER A 262 -12.21 10.87 1.56
C SER A 262 -11.50 11.98 2.36
N GLY A 263 -10.97 12.98 1.66
CA GLY A 263 -10.21 14.08 2.23
C GLY A 263 -8.72 13.80 2.43
N SER A 264 -8.23 12.57 2.35
CA SER A 264 -6.82 12.29 2.63
C SER A 264 -5.98 12.16 1.36
N GLY A 265 -5.05 13.10 1.19
CA GLY A 265 -4.06 13.11 0.12
C GLY A 265 -2.87 12.20 0.34
N PHE A 266 -2.73 11.65 1.56
CA PHE A 266 -1.64 10.75 1.93
C PHE A 266 -2.18 9.46 2.52
N VAL A 267 -1.41 8.39 2.36
CA VAL A 267 -1.62 7.08 3.00
C VAL A 267 -0.25 6.62 3.49
N ASP A 268 -0.14 6.29 4.78
CA ASP A 268 1.12 5.89 5.43
C ASP A 268 2.28 6.86 5.17
N GLY A 269 1.98 8.16 5.19
CA GLY A 269 2.94 9.24 4.95
C GLY A 269 3.35 9.42 3.48
N LYS A 270 2.91 8.57 2.55
CA LYS A 270 3.17 8.71 1.11
C LYS A 270 2.02 9.40 0.40
N LEU A 271 2.32 10.14 -0.66
CA LEU A 271 1.30 10.73 -1.53
C LEU A 271 0.37 9.63 -2.04
N LYS A 272 -0.94 9.83 -1.93
CA LYS A 272 -1.90 8.87 -2.47
C LYS A 272 -1.84 8.91 -4.00
N ILE A 273 -1.51 7.79 -4.62
CA ILE A 273 -1.47 7.63 -6.07
C ILE A 273 -2.35 6.48 -6.55
N ARG A 274 -2.72 6.50 -7.83
CA ARG A 274 -3.19 5.33 -8.57
C ARG A 274 -2.43 5.26 -9.88
N PHE A 275 -1.77 4.14 -10.16
CA PHE A 275 -0.99 3.92 -11.36
C PHE A 275 -1.85 3.29 -12.45
N GLU A 276 -2.08 4.04 -13.52
CA GLU A 276 -2.92 3.61 -14.63
C GLU A 276 -2.07 2.92 -15.70
N ASN A 277 -1.99 1.59 -15.66
CA ASN A 277 -1.16 0.79 -16.58
C ASN A 277 -1.38 1.13 -18.05
N HIS A 278 -2.65 1.31 -18.46
CA HIS A 278 -2.97 1.67 -19.83
C HIS A 278 -2.42 3.04 -20.22
N GLN A 279 -2.41 4.02 -19.31
CA GLN A 279 -1.85 5.35 -19.55
C GLN A 279 -0.33 5.30 -19.69
N PHE A 280 0.34 4.44 -18.90
CA PHE A 280 1.77 4.21 -19.04
C PHE A 280 2.09 3.56 -20.39
N VAL A 281 1.33 2.53 -20.77
CA VAL A 281 1.54 1.82 -22.04
C VAL A 281 1.32 2.73 -23.25
N ASP A 282 0.28 3.58 -23.23
CA ASP A 282 0.02 4.54 -24.31
C ASP A 282 1.17 5.54 -24.50
N ARG A 283 1.94 5.84 -23.45
CA ARG A 283 3.04 6.83 -23.46
C ARG A 283 4.42 6.23 -23.66
N ALA A 284 4.63 5.01 -23.17
CA ALA A 284 5.96 4.40 -23.07
C ALA A 284 6.07 3.03 -23.76
N GLY A 285 4.95 2.40 -24.14
CA GLY A 285 4.94 1.02 -24.64
C GLY A 285 4.98 0.00 -23.50
N TYR A 286 5.78 -1.08 -23.64
CA TYR A 286 5.91 -2.15 -22.64
C TYR A 286 4.62 -2.97 -22.38
N LYS A 287 3.84 -3.25 -23.43
CA LYS A 287 2.61 -4.07 -23.37
C LYS A 287 2.85 -5.50 -22.86
N GLU A 288 4.09 -5.97 -22.94
CA GLU A 288 4.54 -7.25 -22.41
C GLU A 288 4.81 -7.23 -20.90
N LEU A 289 4.90 -6.06 -20.27
CA LEU A 289 5.18 -5.86 -18.84
C LEU A 289 4.03 -5.23 -18.07
N PHE A 290 3.08 -4.60 -18.77
CA PHE A 290 1.88 -3.99 -18.18
C PHE A 290 0.65 -4.40 -18.99
N THR A 291 -0.41 -4.78 -18.29
CA THR A 291 -1.67 -5.20 -18.90
C THR A 291 -2.87 -4.75 -18.07
N TRP A 292 -4.06 -4.92 -18.63
CA TRP A 292 -5.37 -4.63 -18.06
C TRP A 292 -6.42 -5.62 -18.59
N SER A 293 -7.64 -5.58 -18.04
CA SER A 293 -8.74 -6.43 -18.49
C SER A 293 -9.19 -6.07 -19.91
N SER A 294 -9.45 -7.07 -20.76
CA SER A 294 -10.03 -6.84 -22.09
C SER A 294 -11.43 -6.22 -22.04
N GLU A 295 -12.14 -6.31 -20.92
CA GLU A 295 -13.48 -5.73 -20.74
C GLU A 295 -13.46 -4.20 -20.72
N ALA A 296 -12.44 -3.60 -20.09
CA ALA A 296 -12.32 -2.15 -19.97
C ALA A 296 -10.88 -1.75 -19.62
N ARG A 297 -10.37 -0.69 -20.28
CA ARG A 297 -8.99 -0.22 -20.12
C ARG A 297 -8.61 0.18 -18.69
N TRP A 298 -9.59 0.60 -17.88
CA TRP A 298 -9.40 1.03 -16.50
C TRP A 298 -9.61 -0.09 -15.44
N LYS A 299 -9.81 -1.35 -15.86
CA LYS A 299 -10.05 -2.49 -14.96
C LYS A 299 -8.94 -3.53 -15.04
N GLY A 300 -8.74 -4.29 -13.95
CA GLY A 300 -7.90 -5.49 -13.95
C GLY A 300 -6.43 -5.23 -14.28
N HIS A 301 -5.88 -4.08 -13.86
CA HIS A 301 -4.50 -3.71 -14.13
C HIS A 301 -3.53 -4.68 -13.46
N LYS A 302 -2.51 -5.12 -14.22
CA LYS A 302 -1.44 -5.98 -13.72
C LYS A 302 -0.10 -5.61 -14.34
N PHE A 303 0.98 -5.77 -13.61
CA PHE A 303 2.35 -5.57 -14.12
C PHE A 303 3.26 -6.73 -13.75
N ARG A 304 4.39 -6.87 -14.46
CA ARG A 304 5.47 -7.81 -14.13
C ARG A 304 6.81 -7.19 -14.48
N GLU A 305 7.85 -7.54 -13.72
CA GLU A 305 9.17 -6.92 -13.87
C GLU A 305 9.98 -7.52 -15.04
N SER A 306 9.55 -8.69 -15.52
CA SER A 306 10.14 -9.40 -16.66
C SER A 306 9.08 -10.31 -17.27
N VAL A 307 9.24 -10.66 -18.55
CA VAL A 307 8.34 -11.60 -19.25
C VAL A 307 8.30 -13.01 -18.63
N LYS A 308 9.31 -13.34 -17.82
CA LYS A 308 9.41 -14.60 -17.07
C LYS A 308 8.74 -14.55 -15.69
N HIS A 309 8.36 -13.37 -15.22
CA HIS A 309 7.74 -13.20 -13.91
C HIS A 309 6.22 -13.29 -14.01
N GLU A 310 5.61 -13.74 -12.92
CA GLU A 310 4.16 -13.74 -12.76
C GLU A 310 3.59 -12.31 -12.72
N TRP A 311 2.34 -12.18 -13.19
CA TRP A 311 1.62 -10.93 -13.16
C TRP A 311 1.20 -10.54 -11.74
N LYS A 312 1.56 -9.33 -11.32
CA LYS A 312 1.16 -8.71 -10.06
C LYS A 312 -0.01 -7.76 -10.29
N THR A 313 -1.10 -7.94 -9.55
CA THR A 313 -2.29 -7.09 -9.64
C THR A 313 -2.07 -5.71 -9.02
N VAL A 314 -2.57 -4.67 -9.70
CA VAL A 314 -2.64 -3.26 -9.25
C VAL A 314 -4.10 -2.97 -8.85
N HIS A 315 -4.38 -1.87 -8.13
CA HIS A 315 -5.72 -1.50 -7.64
C HIS A 315 -6.31 -2.49 -6.63
N THR A 316 -5.45 -3.02 -5.76
CA THR A 316 -5.84 -3.96 -4.69
C THR A 316 -6.42 -3.26 -3.46
N GLY A 317 -6.74 -1.96 -3.57
CA GLY A 317 -7.18 -1.13 -2.45
C GLY A 317 -6.05 -0.74 -1.49
N SER A 318 -4.78 -0.89 -1.88
CA SER A 318 -3.62 -0.39 -1.12
C SER A 318 -2.64 0.36 -2.01
N GLN A 319 -1.86 1.27 -1.42
CA GLN A 319 -0.83 2.03 -2.14
C GLN A 319 0.38 1.20 -2.54
N MET A 320 0.59 0.02 -1.95
CA MET A 320 1.77 -0.80 -2.25
C MET A 320 1.78 -1.27 -3.71
N GLY A 321 0.65 -1.74 -4.24
CA GLY A 321 0.55 -2.18 -5.63
C GLY A 321 0.76 -1.03 -6.61
N GLU A 322 0.18 0.13 -6.28
CA GLU A 322 0.32 1.37 -7.07
C GLU A 322 1.78 1.83 -7.13
N TYR A 323 2.44 1.94 -5.98
CA TYR A 323 3.84 2.34 -5.90
C TYR A 323 4.80 1.31 -6.48
N ALA A 324 4.52 0.01 -6.36
CA ALA A 324 5.36 -1.02 -6.96
C ALA A 324 5.35 -0.93 -8.50
N ALA A 325 4.16 -0.75 -9.09
CA ALA A 325 4.02 -0.54 -10.52
C ALA A 325 4.68 0.78 -10.95
N PHE A 326 4.46 1.86 -10.21
CA PHE A 326 5.04 3.17 -10.47
C PHE A 326 6.57 3.20 -10.39
N GLU A 327 7.17 2.65 -9.33
CA GLU A 327 8.63 2.61 -9.19
C GLU A 327 9.29 1.70 -10.23
N PHE A 328 8.62 0.63 -10.65
CA PHE A 328 9.08 -0.17 -11.78
C PHE A 328 9.00 0.61 -13.10
N ALA A 329 7.86 1.25 -13.37
CA ALA A 329 7.64 2.08 -14.54
C ALA A 329 8.65 3.23 -14.64
N LYS A 330 9.02 3.85 -13.50
CA LYS A 330 10.05 4.90 -13.43
C LYS A 330 11.41 4.44 -13.96
N LYS A 331 11.78 3.18 -13.68
CA LYS A 331 13.04 2.59 -14.18
C LYS A 331 13.02 2.41 -15.70
N LEU A 332 11.85 2.19 -16.30
CA LEU A 332 11.69 2.01 -17.74
C LEU A 332 11.59 3.36 -18.47
N LYS A 333 10.69 4.25 -18.01
CA LYS A 333 10.45 5.57 -18.59
C LYS A 333 9.89 6.52 -17.54
N GLU A 334 10.77 7.26 -16.89
CA GLU A 334 10.44 8.14 -15.75
C GLU A 334 9.32 9.15 -16.04
N SER A 335 9.43 9.95 -17.10
CA SER A 335 8.42 10.97 -17.42
C SER A 335 7.03 10.38 -17.64
N ALA A 336 6.94 9.28 -18.41
CA ALA A 336 5.68 8.59 -18.65
C ALA A 336 5.11 7.95 -17.38
N ALA A 337 5.94 7.49 -16.44
CA ALA A 337 5.49 6.94 -15.18
C ALA A 337 4.81 8.01 -14.30
N TYR A 338 5.40 9.21 -14.21
CA TYR A 338 4.78 10.34 -13.51
C TYR A 338 3.49 10.81 -14.20
N GLU A 339 3.44 10.79 -15.52
CA GLU A 339 2.23 11.15 -16.26
C GLU A 339 1.09 10.12 -16.10
N ALA A 340 1.42 8.86 -15.81
CA ALA A 340 0.50 7.74 -15.72
C ALA A 340 -0.09 7.51 -14.32
N ILE A 341 0.17 8.38 -13.34
CA ILE A 341 -0.44 8.29 -12.01
C ILE A 341 -1.49 9.38 -11.78
N SER A 342 -2.62 9.06 -11.16
CA SER A 342 -3.42 10.07 -10.45
C SER A 342 -2.78 10.38 -9.10
N MET A 343 -2.89 11.62 -8.62
CA MET A 343 -2.15 12.08 -7.44
C MET A 343 -3.02 12.83 -6.43
N GLY A 344 -2.77 12.58 -5.15
CA GLY A 344 -3.26 13.38 -4.01
C GLY A 344 -4.77 13.39 -3.83
N MET A 345 -5.26 14.39 -3.08
CA MET A 345 -6.66 14.56 -2.72
C MET A 345 -7.61 14.60 -3.92
N GLY A 346 -7.22 15.31 -4.97
CA GLY A 346 -8.04 15.46 -6.17
C GLY A 346 -7.91 14.30 -7.16
N GLN A 347 -6.99 13.36 -6.94
CA GLN A 347 -6.69 12.28 -7.90
C GLN A 347 -6.49 12.80 -9.34
N ILE A 348 -5.79 13.93 -9.49
CA ILE A 348 -5.52 14.51 -10.81
C ILE A 348 -4.47 13.66 -11.51
N MET A 349 -4.73 13.26 -12.75
CA MET A 349 -3.77 12.54 -13.58
C MET A 349 -2.53 13.39 -13.88
N GLY A 350 -1.35 12.80 -13.75
CA GLY A 350 -0.07 13.47 -13.95
C GLY A 350 0.11 14.05 -15.34
N PHE A 351 -0.47 13.45 -16.39
CA PHE A 351 -0.44 14.03 -17.74
C PHE A 351 -1.18 15.39 -17.86
N ASN A 352 -1.99 15.77 -16.87
CA ASN A 352 -2.65 17.08 -16.79
C ASN A 352 -1.80 18.13 -16.06
N TYR A 353 -0.52 17.88 -15.83
CA TYR A 353 0.37 18.77 -15.06
C TYR A 353 0.34 20.23 -15.54
N LYS A 354 0.24 20.47 -16.86
CA LYS A 354 0.14 21.83 -17.43
C LYS A 354 -1.12 22.55 -17.00
N GLN A 355 -2.26 21.85 -17.01
CA GLN A 355 -3.53 22.40 -16.56
C GLN A 355 -3.52 22.63 -15.05
N ALA A 356 -2.80 21.80 -14.30
CA ALA A 356 -2.58 21.98 -12.86
C ALA A 356 -1.55 23.08 -12.53
N GLY A 357 -0.91 23.72 -13.53
CA GLY A 357 0.00 24.86 -13.35
C GLY A 357 1.48 24.52 -13.26
N TYR A 358 1.89 23.29 -13.60
CA TYR A 358 3.27 22.83 -13.49
C TYR A 358 3.94 22.68 -14.87
N HIS A 359 5.28 22.62 -14.88
CA HIS A 359 6.08 22.37 -16.08
C HIS A 359 6.32 20.89 -16.37
N SER A 360 6.15 20.01 -15.37
CA SER A 360 6.21 18.56 -15.54
C SER A 360 5.34 17.80 -14.54
N ALA A 361 5.00 16.54 -14.87
CA ALA A 361 4.29 15.65 -13.94
C ALA A 361 5.10 15.30 -12.68
N ARG A 362 6.44 15.31 -12.78
CA ARG A 362 7.33 15.12 -11.63
C ARG A 362 7.28 16.31 -10.68
N GLU A 363 7.33 17.53 -11.21
CA GLU A 363 7.20 18.76 -10.41
C GLU A 363 5.86 18.80 -9.68
N MET A 364 4.77 18.43 -10.37
CA MET A 364 3.45 18.29 -9.77
C MET A 364 3.46 17.27 -8.62
N PHE A 365 4.07 16.08 -8.82
CA PHE A 365 4.20 15.07 -7.77
C PHE A 365 4.99 15.58 -6.56
N ASP A 366 6.11 16.25 -6.81
CA ASP A 366 6.99 16.76 -5.76
C ASP A 366 6.27 17.83 -4.92
N ASP A 367 5.53 18.74 -5.56
CA ASP A 367 4.74 19.75 -4.86
C ASP A 367 3.56 19.14 -4.10
N PHE A 368 2.83 18.19 -4.70
CA PHE A 368 1.73 17.47 -4.04
C PHE A 368 2.21 16.68 -2.83
N ASN A 369 3.44 16.16 -2.87
CA ASN A 369 4.04 15.43 -1.77
C ASN A 369 4.46 16.34 -0.60
N ARG A 370 4.51 17.67 -0.78
CA ARG A 370 4.79 18.63 0.31
C ARG A 370 3.64 18.73 1.28
N GLY A 371 2.40 18.64 0.83
CA GLY A 371 1.25 18.75 1.72
C GLY A 371 -0.09 18.85 1.03
N HIS A 372 -1.12 18.78 1.84
CA HIS A 372 -2.52 18.86 1.44
C HIS A 372 -2.91 20.20 0.79
N GLU A 373 -2.37 21.32 1.26
CA GLU A 373 -2.63 22.63 0.66
C GLU A 373 -2.13 22.73 -0.79
N GLN A 374 -0.95 22.18 -1.08
CA GLN A 374 -0.40 22.12 -2.44
C GLN A 374 -1.30 21.30 -3.37
N GLN A 375 -1.83 20.18 -2.88
CA GLN A 375 -2.77 19.33 -3.63
C GLN A 375 -4.08 20.06 -3.92
N ILE A 376 -4.61 20.81 -2.95
CA ILE A 376 -5.81 21.63 -3.11
C ILE A 376 -5.57 22.69 -4.19
N ASN A 377 -4.47 23.44 -4.09
CA ASN A 377 -4.13 24.49 -5.07
C ASN A 377 -3.98 23.94 -6.50
N GLY A 378 -3.27 22.82 -6.67
CA GLY A 378 -3.13 22.18 -7.99
C GLY A 378 -4.48 21.71 -8.57
N MET A 379 -5.40 21.24 -7.72
CA MET A 379 -6.77 20.88 -8.14
C MET A 379 -7.56 22.09 -8.65
N ILE A 380 -7.41 23.24 -7.99
CA ILE A 380 -8.05 24.48 -8.42
C ILE A 380 -7.51 24.97 -9.76
N HIS A 381 -6.18 24.95 -9.94
CA HIS A 381 -5.57 25.27 -11.24
C HIS A 381 -6.08 24.35 -12.35
N PHE A 382 -6.12 23.04 -12.09
CA PHE A 382 -6.65 22.06 -13.01
C PHE A 382 -8.09 22.36 -13.42
N MET A 383 -8.98 22.66 -12.46
CA MET A 383 -10.37 22.98 -12.74
C MET A 383 -10.53 24.26 -13.59
N ARG A 384 -9.66 25.26 -13.42
CA ARG A 384 -9.65 26.48 -14.24
C ARG A 384 -9.30 26.18 -15.70
N GLY A 385 -8.25 25.40 -15.93
CA GLY A 385 -7.65 25.22 -17.25
C GLY A 385 -8.20 24.05 -18.07
N TYR A 386 -8.78 23.03 -17.44
CA TYR A 386 -9.10 21.78 -18.11
C TYR A 386 -10.26 21.92 -19.12
N ASN A 387 -10.09 21.29 -20.30
CA ASN A 387 -11.05 21.31 -21.40
C ASN A 387 -11.57 22.72 -21.78
N GLY A 388 -10.72 23.74 -21.69
CA GLY A 388 -11.11 25.13 -21.98
C GLY A 388 -12.07 25.71 -20.93
N GLY A 389 -11.94 25.29 -19.67
CA GLY A 389 -12.75 25.78 -18.55
C GLY A 389 -14.14 25.15 -18.45
N LYS A 390 -14.43 24.09 -19.21
CA LYS A 390 -15.74 23.41 -19.17
C LYS A 390 -16.02 22.75 -17.81
N LEU A 391 -15.00 22.29 -17.08
CA LEU A 391 -15.16 21.82 -15.70
C LEU A 391 -15.62 22.96 -14.78
N LEU A 392 -14.90 24.08 -14.80
CA LEU A 392 -15.28 25.26 -14.01
C LEU A 392 -16.67 25.79 -14.38
N LYS A 393 -17.03 25.79 -15.67
CA LYS A 393 -18.37 26.20 -16.12
C LYS A 393 -19.47 25.29 -15.54
N ALA A 394 -19.25 23.97 -15.55
CA ALA A 394 -20.20 23.03 -14.95
C ALA A 394 -20.37 23.28 -13.44
N LEU A 395 -19.26 23.49 -12.73
CA LEU A 395 -19.28 23.82 -11.29
C LEU A 395 -20.02 25.12 -10.98
N LYS A 396 -19.75 26.18 -11.77
CA LYS A 396 -20.45 27.48 -11.63
C LYS A 396 -21.95 27.38 -11.83
N ASN A 397 -22.37 26.51 -12.74
CA ASN A 397 -23.79 26.27 -13.04
C ASN A 397 -24.44 25.23 -12.11
N ASN A 398 -23.70 24.72 -11.13
CA ASN A 398 -24.10 23.59 -10.29
C ASN A 398 -24.54 22.35 -11.11
N ASP A 399 -24.00 22.18 -12.32
CA ASP A 399 -24.25 21.05 -13.20
C ASP A 399 -23.31 19.90 -12.84
N LEU A 400 -23.65 19.22 -11.74
CA LEU A 400 -22.85 18.14 -11.17
C LEU A 400 -22.67 16.97 -12.14
N ARG A 401 -23.68 16.69 -12.98
CA ARG A 401 -23.61 15.60 -13.96
C ARG A 401 -22.58 15.90 -15.05
N SER A 402 -22.59 17.11 -15.59
CA SER A 402 -21.59 17.53 -16.57
C SER A 402 -20.20 17.62 -15.95
N PHE A 403 -20.09 18.00 -14.67
CA PHE A 403 -18.81 17.97 -13.95
C PHE A 403 -18.28 16.54 -13.83
N VAL A 404 -19.07 15.61 -13.26
CA VAL A 404 -18.69 14.21 -13.07
C VAL A 404 -18.33 13.54 -14.40
N THR A 405 -19.11 13.79 -15.45
CA THR A 405 -18.83 13.24 -16.79
C THR A 405 -17.45 13.66 -17.30
N GLN A 406 -17.04 14.89 -17.03
CA GLN A 406 -15.74 15.42 -17.46
C GLN A 406 -14.58 15.04 -16.54
N TYR A 407 -14.83 14.89 -15.24
CA TYR A 407 -13.82 14.61 -14.21
C TYR A 407 -13.56 13.11 -14.08
N ASN A 408 -14.62 12.30 -13.98
CA ASN A 408 -14.56 10.85 -13.74
C ASN A 408 -14.84 10.01 -15.00
N GLY A 409 -15.37 10.63 -16.06
CA GLY A 409 -15.77 9.95 -17.29
C GLY A 409 -17.25 9.53 -17.32
N SER A 410 -17.73 9.08 -18.48
CA SER A 410 -19.15 8.79 -18.73
C SER A 410 -19.67 7.49 -18.13
N GLY A 411 -18.80 6.63 -17.58
CA GLY A 411 -19.17 5.26 -17.20
C GLY A 411 -19.93 5.11 -15.88
N GLN A 412 -19.95 6.12 -15.01
CA GLN A 412 -20.54 6.07 -13.65
C GLN A 412 -21.16 7.40 -13.21
N VAL A 413 -21.73 8.16 -14.15
CA VAL A 413 -22.19 9.54 -13.91
C VAL A 413 -23.21 9.62 -12.77
N ASP A 414 -24.23 8.74 -12.76
CA ASP A 414 -25.27 8.73 -11.73
C ASP A 414 -24.67 8.49 -10.33
N THR A 415 -23.87 7.42 -10.20
CA THR A 415 -23.26 7.03 -8.94
C THR A 415 -22.35 8.10 -8.36
N TYR A 416 -21.53 8.75 -9.19
CA TYR A 416 -20.64 9.82 -8.72
C TYR A 416 -21.42 11.12 -8.44
N THR A 417 -22.48 11.41 -9.19
CA THR A 417 -23.33 12.57 -8.91
C THR A 417 -24.00 12.45 -7.54
N GLU A 418 -24.58 11.29 -7.22
CA GLU A 418 -25.18 11.05 -5.90
C GLU A 418 -24.15 11.13 -4.76
N LYS A 419 -22.92 10.65 -4.99
CA LYS A 419 -21.82 10.76 -4.02
C LYS A 419 -21.45 12.21 -3.78
N MET A 420 -21.38 13.03 -4.83
CA MET A 420 -21.12 14.46 -4.75
C MET A 420 -22.19 15.16 -3.92
N GLU A 421 -23.47 14.93 -4.21
CA GLU A 421 -24.59 15.52 -3.46
C GLU A 421 -24.54 15.17 -1.96
N LYS A 422 -24.31 13.88 -1.64
CA LYS A 422 -24.17 13.42 -0.26
C LYS A 422 -22.97 14.03 0.46
N ALA A 423 -21.84 14.18 -0.24
CA ALA A 423 -20.64 14.79 0.30
C ALA A 423 -20.82 16.30 0.54
N MET A 424 -21.50 17.00 -0.38
CA MET A 424 -21.87 18.42 -0.21
C MET A 424 -22.72 18.61 1.05
N GLU A 425 -23.75 17.79 1.23
CA GLU A 425 -24.64 17.87 2.39
C GLU A 425 -23.91 17.55 3.70
N SER A 426 -23.06 16.52 3.68
CA SER A 426 -22.26 16.12 4.84
C SER A 426 -21.24 17.20 5.23
N TYR A 427 -20.58 17.81 4.25
CA TYR A 427 -19.65 18.91 4.49
C TYR A 427 -20.36 20.16 4.99
N ARG A 428 -21.56 20.47 4.46
CA ARG A 428 -22.39 21.60 4.94
C ARG A 428 -22.72 21.45 6.43
N LYS A 429 -23.14 20.25 6.84
CA LYS A 429 -23.52 19.91 8.22
C LYS A 429 -22.35 19.73 9.18
N ALA A 430 -21.13 19.48 8.68
CA ALA A 430 -19.97 19.31 9.53
C ALA A 430 -19.67 20.63 10.29
N GLY A 431 -19.66 20.54 11.64
CA GLY A 431 -19.31 21.60 12.58
C GLY A 431 -18.06 21.23 13.35
#